data_AF-A0AAZ3S4J9-F1
#
_entry.id   AF-A0AAZ3S4J9-F1
#
_cell.length_a   1.000
_cell.length_b   1.000
_cell.length_c   1.000
_cell.angle_alpha   90.00
_cell.angle_beta   90.00
_cell.angle_gamma   90.00
#
_symmetry.space_group_name_H-M   'P 1'
#
loop_
_entity.id
_entity.type
_entity.pdbx_description
1 polymer ?
#
loop_
_entity_poly.entity_id
_entity_poly.type
_entity_poly.pdbx_seq_one_letter_code
_entity_poly.pdbx_strand_id
1 'polypeptide(L)'
;MNVALLLLINFLFLCLLYSEAPPPVAPVASVVHVDGQGRGLGRGVSREALELRVREVEEENQLLRRELSRPPRALLSKTHSEEGTGDNEAGLKAGSSGNRSDCVQQPAVDKCETIHVAIVCAGYNASRDVVTLVKSVLFHRRNPLHFHIITDSTAQQILASLFRTWMVPAVRVDFYDADELKAEVSWIPNKHYSGIYGLMKLVLTKTLPPDLQKVIVLDTDITFATDIAELWAVFHKFKGQQVLGLVENQSDWYLGNLWKNHRPWPALERGFNTGVILLLLDRLRKLRWEQMWRLTAERELMSMLSTSLADQDIFNAVIKQNPFLVHQLPCFWNVQLSDHTRSEKCYKDVSDLKVIHWNSPKKLRVKNKHVEFFRNLYLTFLEYDGNLLRRELFGCPSETDHNSENLQKTLSELDEDDPCYEFRRERFTVHRTHLYFLHYEYEPSTDHTDVTLVAQLSMDRKSVVQLDMANSKKALVVPAFETLRYRLSYPKSKAELLSQLDMGTLFTFRYHVWTKGHAPTNFAKWRTATTPYRVQWEADFEPYVMVRRTVQSTTGASLASGWNKVAHIMELDAQ
;
A
#
# COMPACT_ATOMS: atom_id res chain seq x y z
N MET A 1 26.14 32.53 -7.81
CA MET A 1 25.97 31.07 -7.67
C MET A 1 24.74 30.69 -8.49
N ASN A 2 24.94 30.15 -9.69
CA ASN A 2 23.82 29.79 -10.58
C ASN A 2 23.22 28.48 -10.10
N VAL A 3 22.02 28.55 -9.52
CA VAL A 3 21.24 27.39 -9.06
C VAL A 3 20.57 26.79 -10.29
N ALA A 4 20.99 25.60 -10.71
CA ALA A 4 20.24 24.78 -11.67
C ALA A 4 19.40 23.78 -10.85
N LEU A 5 18.13 24.10 -10.64
CA LEU A 5 17.18 23.18 -10.02
C LEU A 5 16.59 22.27 -11.10
N LEU A 6 16.91 20.97 -11.04
CA LEU A 6 16.38 19.95 -11.94
C LEU A 6 15.00 19.49 -11.43
N LEU A 7 13.94 19.71 -12.21
CA LEU A 7 12.60 19.19 -11.88
C LEU A 7 12.32 17.88 -12.62
N LEU A 8 12.16 16.80 -11.87
CA LEU A 8 11.58 15.53 -12.33
C LEU A 8 10.17 15.42 -11.75
N ILE A 9 9.13 15.55 -12.60
CA ILE A 9 7.74 15.75 -12.17
C ILE A 9 6.87 14.50 -12.44
N ASN A 10 5.94 14.27 -11.51
CA ASN A 10 4.93 13.20 -11.35
C ASN A 10 4.11 12.70 -12.58
N PHE A 11 4.28 13.24 -13.79
CA PHE A 11 3.44 12.89 -14.96
C PHE A 11 4.31 12.57 -16.16
N LEU A 12 5.01 11.45 -16.06
CA LEU A 12 5.96 11.00 -17.07
C LEU A 12 5.24 10.27 -18.21
N PHE A 13 5.04 10.98 -19.32
CA PHE A 13 4.86 10.34 -20.62
C PHE A 13 6.24 9.98 -21.15
N LEU A 14 6.56 8.71 -21.05
CA LEU A 14 7.87 8.16 -21.33
C LEU A 14 8.03 7.93 -22.83
N CYS A 15 9.24 8.12 -23.35
CA CYS A 15 9.53 7.85 -24.76
C CYS A 15 10.46 6.65 -24.89
N LEU A 16 10.36 5.88 -25.97
CA LEU A 16 11.12 4.64 -26.17
C LEU A 16 12.32 4.83 -27.08
N LEU A 17 13.51 4.44 -26.65
CA LEU A 17 14.68 4.29 -27.53
C LEU A 17 14.75 2.85 -28.08
N TYR A 18 15.00 2.69 -29.39
CA TYR A 18 15.28 1.41 -30.06
C TYR A 18 16.22 1.64 -31.26
N SER A 19 17.26 0.83 -31.40
CA SER A 19 18.22 0.83 -32.51
C SER A 19 18.20 -0.53 -33.22
N GLU A 20 18.05 -0.53 -34.55
CA GLU A 20 18.17 -1.73 -35.39
C GLU A 20 19.27 -1.41 -36.41
N ALA A 21 20.42 -2.10 -36.32
CA ALA A 21 21.49 -1.96 -37.30
C ALA A 21 21.09 -2.66 -38.61
N PRO A 22 21.25 -2.02 -39.80
CA PRO A 22 21.00 -2.70 -41.07
C PRO A 22 22.10 -3.74 -41.35
N PRO A 23 21.77 -4.89 -41.99
CA PRO A 23 22.79 -5.87 -42.36
C PRO A 23 23.71 -5.33 -43.48
N PRO A 24 24.95 -5.83 -43.59
CA PRO A 24 25.91 -5.36 -44.59
C PRO A 24 25.46 -5.76 -46.00
N VAL A 25 25.58 -4.80 -46.93
CA VAL A 25 25.28 -4.96 -48.36
C VAL A 25 26.39 -5.78 -49.04
N ALA A 26 25.99 -6.77 -49.84
CA ALA A 26 26.80 -7.41 -50.89
C ALA A 26 25.97 -7.48 -52.21
N PRO A 27 26.63 -7.54 -53.39
CA PRO A 27 26.16 -6.83 -54.58
C PRO A 27 25.26 -7.64 -55.53
N VAL A 28 24.35 -6.89 -56.18
CA VAL A 28 23.85 -6.94 -57.56
C VAL A 28 23.65 -8.31 -58.24
N ALA A 29 22.38 -8.61 -58.54
CA ALA A 29 21.98 -9.20 -59.83
C ALA A 29 20.61 -8.64 -60.25
N SER A 30 20.62 -7.93 -61.37
CA SER A 30 19.49 -7.37 -62.13
C SER A 30 18.88 -8.40 -63.07
N VAL A 31 17.55 -8.37 -63.30
CA VAL A 31 16.77 -8.65 -64.56
C VAL A 31 15.26 -8.44 -64.20
N VAL A 32 14.60 -7.33 -64.56
CA VAL A 32 13.84 -6.96 -65.80
C VAL A 32 12.37 -7.46 -65.85
N HIS A 33 11.44 -6.47 -65.87
CA HIS A 33 10.13 -6.32 -66.59
C HIS A 33 9.07 -7.46 -66.61
N VAL A 34 7.73 -7.27 -66.79
CA VAL A 34 6.77 -6.17 -67.04
C VAL A 34 5.34 -6.75 -66.92
N ASP A 35 4.38 -5.90 -66.50
CA ASP A 35 2.90 -5.87 -66.68
C ASP A 35 1.96 -7.06 -66.42
N GLY A 36 0.77 -6.71 -65.87
CA GLY A 36 -0.45 -7.49 -66.11
C GLY A 36 -1.61 -7.46 -65.09
N GLN A 37 -2.14 -6.27 -64.75
CA GLN A 37 -3.52 -5.93 -64.33
C GLN A 37 -4.40 -6.89 -63.47
N GLY A 38 -4.89 -6.34 -62.34
CA GLY A 38 -6.14 -6.74 -61.69
C GLY A 38 -6.65 -5.68 -60.69
N ARG A 39 -7.73 -4.96 -61.03
CA ARG A 39 -8.35 -3.84 -60.29
C ARG A 39 -9.31 -4.29 -59.17
N GLY A 40 -9.34 -3.52 -58.08
CA GLY A 40 -10.51 -3.10 -57.26
C GLY A 40 -11.06 -4.12 -56.24
N LEU A 41 -11.52 -3.80 -55.03
CA LEU A 41 -11.82 -2.55 -54.31
C LEU A 41 -11.78 -2.87 -52.80
N GLY A 42 -11.27 -1.96 -51.97
CA GLY A 42 -11.43 -1.97 -50.51
C GLY A 42 -11.40 -0.56 -49.95
N ARG A 43 -12.58 0.01 -49.68
CA ARG A 43 -12.87 1.40 -49.29
C ARG A 43 -12.00 1.91 -48.13
N GLY A 44 -11.20 2.94 -48.39
CA GLY A 44 -10.76 3.90 -47.37
C GLY A 44 -11.88 4.89 -47.07
N VAL A 45 -12.20 5.09 -45.79
CA VAL A 45 -13.10 6.15 -45.34
C VAL A 45 -12.41 7.49 -45.61
N SER A 46 -13.04 8.37 -46.41
CA SER A 46 -12.45 9.67 -46.74
C SER A 46 -12.35 10.55 -45.50
N ARG A 47 -11.32 11.40 -45.44
CA ARG A 47 -11.09 12.38 -44.37
C ARG A 47 -12.33 13.24 -44.07
N GLU A 48 -13.11 13.56 -45.10
CA GLU A 48 -14.38 14.28 -44.97
C GLU A 48 -15.46 13.50 -44.18
N ALA A 49 -15.50 12.17 -44.33
CA ALA A 49 -16.42 11.33 -43.55
C ALA A 49 -16.00 11.22 -42.08
N LEU A 50 -14.69 11.29 -41.78
CA LEU A 50 -14.19 11.38 -40.41
C LEU A 50 -14.47 12.74 -39.78
N GLU A 51 -14.30 13.83 -40.53
CA GLU A 51 -14.60 15.19 -40.06
C GLU A 51 -16.10 15.39 -39.80
N LEU A 52 -16.98 14.79 -40.63
CA LEU A 52 -18.42 14.73 -40.37
C LEU A 52 -18.76 13.94 -39.10
N ARG A 53 -18.10 12.80 -38.87
CA ARG A 53 -18.29 11.97 -37.67
C ARG A 53 -17.83 12.67 -36.39
N VAL A 54 -16.73 13.42 -36.47
CA VAL A 54 -16.23 14.21 -35.33
C VAL A 54 -17.20 15.34 -34.99
N ARG A 55 -17.75 16.05 -36.00
CA ARG A 55 -18.79 17.07 -35.74
C ARG A 55 -20.06 16.49 -35.15
N GLU A 56 -20.50 15.32 -35.62
CA GLU A 56 -21.68 14.61 -35.10
C GLU A 56 -21.49 14.27 -33.61
N VAL A 57 -20.30 13.77 -33.24
CA VAL A 57 -19.93 13.45 -31.84
C VAL A 57 -19.72 14.69 -30.98
N GLU A 58 -19.24 15.80 -31.54
CA GLU A 58 -19.11 17.08 -30.84
C GLU A 58 -20.48 17.70 -30.55
N GLU A 59 -21.43 17.61 -31.48
CA GLU A 59 -22.82 18.05 -31.28
C GLU A 59 -23.54 17.18 -30.24
N GLU A 60 -23.35 15.86 -30.27
CA GLU A 60 -23.88 14.94 -29.25
C GLU A 60 -23.33 15.26 -27.85
N ASN A 61 -22.02 15.53 -27.73
CA ASN A 61 -21.40 15.93 -26.48
C ASN A 61 -21.88 17.30 -25.98
N GLN A 62 -22.18 18.25 -26.89
CA GLN A 62 -22.77 19.53 -26.52
C GLN A 62 -24.21 19.38 -26.03
N LEU A 63 -25.00 18.49 -26.63
CA LEU A 63 -26.36 18.16 -26.19
C LEU A 63 -26.35 17.49 -24.81
N LEU A 64 -25.47 16.51 -24.58
CA LEU A 64 -25.28 15.86 -23.29
C LEU A 64 -24.86 16.85 -22.19
N ARG A 65 -23.97 17.80 -22.50
CA ARG A 65 -23.59 18.88 -21.56
C ARG A 65 -24.76 19.83 -21.25
N ARG A 66 -25.68 20.03 -22.19
CA ARG A 66 -26.92 20.80 -21.97
C ARG A 66 -27.96 20.04 -21.17
N GLU A 67 -28.01 18.71 -21.28
CA GLU A 67 -28.85 17.87 -20.42
C GLU A 67 -28.33 17.78 -18.99
N LEU A 68 -27.01 17.66 -18.83
CA LEU A 68 -26.33 17.61 -17.52
C LEU A 68 -26.28 18.96 -16.78
N SER A 69 -26.54 20.08 -17.47
CA SER A 69 -26.58 21.43 -16.88
C SER A 69 -28.00 21.91 -16.53
N ARG A 70 -29.03 21.08 -16.74
CA ARG A 70 -30.38 21.38 -16.23
C ARG A 70 -30.47 21.03 -14.74
N PRO A 71 -30.98 21.93 -13.88
CA PRO A 71 -31.34 21.58 -12.51
C PRO A 71 -32.45 20.51 -12.53
N PRO A 72 -32.55 19.65 -11.51
CA PRO A 72 -33.51 18.56 -11.48
C PRO A 72 -34.94 19.09 -11.66
N ARG A 73 -35.66 18.57 -12.67
CA ARG A 73 -37.09 18.82 -12.81
C ARG A 73 -37.81 18.09 -11.67
N ALA A 74 -38.36 18.88 -10.75
CA ALA A 74 -39.30 18.39 -9.74
C ALA A 74 -40.50 17.72 -10.44
N LEU A 75 -40.67 16.41 -10.22
CA LEU A 75 -41.92 15.72 -10.47
C LEU A 75 -42.85 15.98 -9.28
N LEU A 76 -43.78 16.92 -9.48
CA LEU A 76 -44.91 17.17 -8.61
C LEU A 76 -45.97 16.08 -8.80
N SER A 77 -46.19 15.30 -7.75
CA SER A 77 -47.50 14.74 -7.41
C SER A 77 -47.83 15.17 -5.99
N LYS A 78 -48.71 16.17 -5.91
CA LYS A 78 -49.61 16.61 -4.80
C LYS A 78 -49.81 15.54 -3.72
N THR A 79 -49.96 15.78 -2.41
CA THR A 79 -50.21 16.92 -1.48
C THR A 79 -50.34 16.20 -0.10
N HIS A 80 -49.92 16.68 1.07
CA HIS A 80 -50.40 17.84 1.82
C HIS A 80 -49.59 17.93 3.14
N SER A 81 -49.19 19.16 3.52
CA SER A 81 -49.16 19.74 4.89
C SER A 81 -48.27 19.06 5.97
N GLU A 82 -47.44 19.72 6.78
CA GLU A 82 -47.55 21.03 7.46
C GLU A 82 -46.17 21.61 7.81
N GLU A 83 -46.24 22.84 8.30
CA GLU A 83 -45.21 23.84 8.53
C GLU A 83 -44.25 23.53 9.69
N GLY A 84 -43.18 24.32 9.74
CA GLY A 84 -42.16 24.27 10.79
C GLY A 84 -42.65 24.80 12.13
N THR A 85 -41.89 24.54 13.19
CA THR A 85 -41.17 25.53 14.02
C THR A 85 -40.79 24.93 15.38
N GLY A 86 -39.53 25.16 15.77
CA GLY A 86 -39.15 25.81 17.02
C GLY A 86 -39.71 25.34 18.37
N ASP A 87 -38.76 24.93 19.22
CA ASP A 87 -38.68 25.17 20.66
C ASP A 87 -39.32 24.20 21.68
N ASN A 88 -38.41 23.67 22.53
CA ASN A 88 -38.47 23.47 23.98
C ASN A 88 -39.83 23.16 24.65
N GLU A 89 -39.93 21.99 25.29
CA GLU A 89 -40.01 21.91 26.76
C GLU A 89 -40.07 20.46 27.29
N ALA A 90 -39.76 20.36 28.58
CA ALA A 90 -39.58 19.14 29.35
C ALA A 90 -40.90 18.43 29.73
N GLY A 91 -40.82 17.10 29.85
CA GLY A 91 -41.57 16.29 30.80
C GLY A 91 -42.99 15.88 30.39
N LEU A 92 -43.21 14.56 30.24
CA LEU A 92 -44.28 13.78 30.88
C LEU A 92 -44.23 12.31 30.44
N LYS A 93 -44.35 11.42 31.43
CA LYS A 93 -44.52 9.97 31.26
C LYS A 93 -45.95 9.67 30.81
N ALA A 94 -46.12 8.82 29.79
CA ALA A 94 -47.19 7.82 29.70
C ALA A 94 -46.90 6.87 28.53
N GLY A 95 -47.14 5.57 28.73
CA GLY A 95 -46.80 4.52 27.78
C GLY A 95 -47.73 4.43 26.57
N SER A 96 -47.18 3.91 25.47
CA SER A 96 -47.95 3.20 24.46
C SER A 96 -47.04 2.23 23.72
N SER A 97 -47.47 0.98 23.73
CA SER A 97 -46.93 -0.19 23.05
C SER A 97 -47.14 -0.13 21.54
N GLY A 98 -46.14 -0.53 20.74
CA GLY A 98 -46.40 -1.03 19.39
C GLY A 98 -45.29 -0.85 18.36
N ASN A 99 -44.68 -1.97 17.98
CA ASN A 99 -43.94 -2.23 16.73
C ASN A 99 -42.59 -1.52 16.52
N ARG A 100 -41.56 -2.01 17.22
CA ARG A 100 -40.20 -1.99 16.66
C ARG A 100 -39.98 -3.26 15.86
N SER A 101 -39.78 -3.11 14.55
CA SER A 101 -39.05 -4.06 13.74
C SER A 101 -37.73 -4.36 14.46
N ASP A 102 -37.55 -5.62 14.85
CA ASP A 102 -36.39 -6.10 15.58
C ASP A 102 -35.19 -6.20 14.63
N CYS A 103 -34.71 -5.05 14.14
CA CYS A 103 -33.37 -4.95 13.58
C CYS A 103 -32.44 -5.10 14.78
N VAL A 104 -31.94 -6.31 14.99
CA VAL A 104 -30.93 -6.63 16.00
C VAL A 104 -29.80 -5.61 15.85
N GLN A 105 -29.77 -4.60 16.72
CA GLN A 105 -28.71 -3.62 16.74
C GLN A 105 -27.46 -4.39 17.15
N GLN A 106 -26.51 -4.54 16.22
CA GLN A 106 -25.20 -5.04 16.59
C GLN A 106 -24.65 -4.10 17.68
N PRO A 107 -23.97 -4.62 18.72
CA PRO A 107 -23.38 -3.76 19.74
C PRO A 107 -22.49 -2.73 19.06
N ALA A 108 -22.87 -1.47 19.14
CA ALA A 108 -22.11 -0.39 18.53
C ALA A 108 -20.84 -0.17 19.35
N VAL A 109 -19.70 -0.05 18.67
CA VAL A 109 -18.46 0.44 19.28
C VAL A 109 -18.60 1.96 19.41
N ASP A 110 -18.33 2.50 20.59
CA ASP A 110 -18.44 3.94 20.79
C ASP A 110 -17.48 4.69 19.85
N LYS A 111 -17.95 5.78 19.24
CA LYS A 111 -17.23 6.50 18.17
C LYS A 111 -15.78 6.82 18.52
N CYS A 112 -15.51 7.18 19.77
CA CYS A 112 -14.17 7.53 20.24
C CYS A 112 -13.56 6.48 21.17
N GLU A 113 -14.10 5.26 21.22
CA GLU A 113 -13.41 4.11 21.82
C GLU A 113 -12.18 3.78 20.97
N THR A 114 -11.01 3.73 21.61
CA THR A 114 -9.77 3.34 20.96
C THR A 114 -9.72 1.83 20.74
N ILE A 115 -9.49 1.41 19.51
CA ILE A 115 -9.30 0.01 19.14
C ILE A 115 -7.82 -0.32 19.23
N HIS A 116 -7.49 -1.29 20.08
CA HIS A 116 -6.11 -1.73 20.29
C HIS A 116 -5.77 -2.92 19.38
N VAL A 117 -4.65 -2.81 18.66
CA VAL A 117 -4.19 -3.81 17.69
C VAL A 117 -2.75 -4.20 18.01
N ALA A 118 -2.48 -5.47 18.24
CA ALA A 118 -1.15 -6.00 18.48
C ALA A 118 -0.59 -6.73 17.25
N ILE A 119 0.68 -6.49 16.92
CA ILE A 119 1.37 -7.08 15.77
C ILE A 119 2.79 -7.50 16.21
N VAL A 120 3.28 -8.63 15.69
CA VAL A 120 4.71 -8.99 15.78
C VAL A 120 5.32 -8.78 14.41
N CYS A 121 6.35 -7.95 14.30
CA CYS A 121 6.98 -7.61 13.03
C CYS A 121 8.49 -7.53 13.16
N ALA A 122 9.22 -8.38 12.44
CA ALA A 122 10.69 -8.37 12.45
C ALA A 122 11.28 -8.37 11.04
N GLY A 123 12.31 -7.55 10.85
CA GLY A 123 12.99 -7.38 9.59
C GLY A 123 12.20 -6.60 8.54
N TYR A 124 12.86 -6.34 7.42
CA TYR A 124 12.33 -5.49 6.36
C TYR A 124 11.18 -6.15 5.55
N ASN A 125 11.19 -7.47 5.40
CA ASN A 125 10.13 -8.19 4.66
C ASN A 125 8.79 -8.12 5.39
N ALA A 126 8.76 -8.44 6.69
CA ALA A 126 7.54 -8.32 7.48
C ALA A 126 7.05 -6.87 7.55
N SER A 127 7.98 -5.90 7.65
CA SER A 127 7.65 -4.47 7.64
C SER A 127 6.87 -4.06 6.38
N ARG A 128 7.18 -4.63 5.20
CA ARG A 128 6.43 -4.39 3.96
C ARG A 128 4.98 -4.85 4.03
N ASP A 129 4.77 -6.03 4.60
CA ASP A 129 3.44 -6.61 4.72
C ASP A 129 2.61 -5.81 5.73
N VAL A 130 3.20 -5.43 6.88
CA VAL A 130 2.57 -4.56 7.88
C VAL A 130 2.10 -3.23 7.28
N VAL A 131 2.87 -2.62 6.39
CA VAL A 131 2.43 -1.38 5.71
C VAL A 131 1.12 -1.57 4.96
N THR A 132 0.98 -2.69 4.26
CA THR A 132 -0.23 -3.00 3.47
C THR A 132 -1.41 -3.31 4.39
N LEU A 133 -1.17 -4.10 5.45
CA LEU A 133 -2.13 -4.36 6.52
C LEU A 133 -2.65 -3.05 7.12
N VAL A 134 -1.76 -2.20 7.62
CA VAL A 134 -2.13 -0.95 8.30
C VAL A 134 -2.91 -0.04 7.36
N LYS A 135 -2.50 0.11 6.09
CA LYS A 135 -3.28 0.90 5.11
C LYS A 135 -4.69 0.35 4.91
N SER A 136 -4.86 -0.98 4.83
CA SER A 136 -6.19 -1.58 4.69
C SER A 136 -7.09 -1.32 5.90
N VAL A 137 -6.53 -1.40 7.12
CA VAL A 137 -7.26 -1.05 8.35
C VAL A 137 -7.59 0.45 8.37
N LEU A 138 -6.61 1.31 8.09
CA LEU A 138 -6.77 2.77 8.10
C LEU A 138 -7.75 3.29 7.05
N PHE A 139 -7.90 2.57 5.94
CA PHE A 139 -8.86 2.92 4.88
C PHE A 139 -10.31 2.72 5.32
N HIS A 140 -10.58 1.66 6.10
CA HIS A 140 -11.93 1.31 6.52
C HIS A 140 -12.33 1.83 7.91
N ARG A 141 -11.37 2.25 8.75
CA ARG A 141 -11.59 2.63 10.15
C ARG A 141 -12.60 3.78 10.32
N ARG A 142 -13.31 3.74 11.45
CA ARG A 142 -14.15 4.86 11.94
C ARG A 142 -13.86 5.24 13.40
N ASN A 143 -12.85 4.62 14.00
CA ASN A 143 -12.48 4.75 15.40
C ASN A 143 -10.98 5.07 15.54
N PRO A 144 -10.56 5.72 16.64
CA PRO A 144 -9.15 5.83 17.00
C PRO A 144 -8.48 4.46 17.09
N LEU A 145 -7.21 4.40 16.71
CA LEU A 145 -6.42 3.15 16.73
C LEU A 145 -5.17 3.31 17.57
N HIS A 146 -4.84 2.27 18.31
CA HIS A 146 -3.57 2.15 19.01
C HIS A 146 -2.88 0.85 18.61
N PHE A 147 -1.80 0.97 17.85
CA PHE A 147 -0.96 -0.16 17.45
C PHE A 147 0.10 -0.45 18.51
N HIS A 148 0.17 -1.70 18.94
CA HIS A 148 1.20 -2.23 19.82
C HIS A 148 2.06 -3.20 19.02
N ILE A 149 3.32 -2.87 18.74
CA ILE A 149 4.13 -3.64 17.79
C ILE A 149 5.37 -4.18 18.49
N ILE A 150 5.48 -5.51 18.59
CA ILE A 150 6.74 -6.16 18.98
C ILE A 150 7.66 -6.15 17.76
N THR A 151 8.84 -5.56 17.89
CA THR A 151 9.76 -5.32 16.77
C THR A 151 11.20 -5.66 17.08
N ASP A 152 11.95 -6.08 16.05
CA ASP A 152 13.41 -5.96 16.08
C ASP A 152 13.83 -4.51 15.75
N SER A 153 15.11 -4.19 15.95
CA SER A 153 15.64 -2.84 15.71
C SER A 153 15.40 -2.35 14.27
N THR A 154 15.47 -3.25 13.29
CA THR A 154 15.24 -2.93 11.87
C THR A 154 13.78 -2.54 11.62
N ALA A 155 12.82 -3.37 12.04
CA ALA A 155 11.41 -3.08 11.86
C ALA A 155 10.99 -1.83 12.65
N GLN A 156 11.52 -1.63 13.86
CA GLN A 156 11.24 -0.44 14.66
C GLN A 156 11.66 0.83 13.92
N GLN A 157 12.88 0.90 13.38
CA GLN A 157 13.35 2.05 12.62
C GLN A 157 12.46 2.37 11.40
N ILE A 158 12.10 1.33 10.64
CA ILE A 158 11.26 1.44 9.45
C ILE A 158 9.86 1.95 9.82
N LEU A 159 9.20 1.27 10.76
CA LEU A 159 7.81 1.55 11.13
C LEU A 159 7.69 2.85 11.91
N ALA A 160 8.60 3.17 12.83
CA ALA A 160 8.60 4.45 13.54
C ALA A 160 8.74 5.63 12.58
N SER A 161 9.67 5.53 11.61
CA SER A 161 9.83 6.55 10.56
C SER A 161 8.57 6.71 9.72
N LEU A 162 7.92 5.59 9.37
CA LEU A 162 6.70 5.58 8.59
C LEU A 162 5.51 6.17 9.34
N PHE A 163 5.23 5.75 10.58
CA PHE A 163 4.12 6.30 11.36
C PHE A 163 4.33 7.79 11.67
N ARG A 164 5.57 8.19 12.01
CA ARG A 164 5.93 9.60 12.23
C ARG A 164 5.66 10.45 10.99
N THR A 165 6.04 9.98 9.81
CA THR A 165 5.89 10.76 8.57
C THR A 165 4.54 10.58 7.91
N TRP A 166 3.78 9.54 8.23
CA TRP A 166 2.39 9.46 7.80
C TRP A 166 1.52 10.47 8.53
N MET A 167 1.80 10.77 9.81
CA MET A 167 1.04 11.75 10.61
C MET A 167 -0.46 11.50 10.52
N VAL A 168 -0.88 10.26 10.79
CA VAL A 168 -2.27 9.85 10.68
C VAL A 168 -3.03 10.31 11.94
N PRO A 169 -4.10 11.12 11.81
CA PRO A 169 -4.88 11.54 12.97
C PRO A 169 -5.48 10.35 13.73
N ALA A 170 -5.58 10.50 15.05
CA ALA A 170 -6.15 9.50 15.97
C ALA A 170 -5.52 8.11 15.83
N VAL A 171 -4.20 8.06 15.55
CA VAL A 171 -3.39 6.84 15.58
C VAL A 171 -2.26 7.01 16.57
N ARG A 172 -2.18 6.08 17.52
CA ARG A 172 -1.02 5.90 18.40
C ARG A 172 -0.28 4.63 18.02
N VAL A 173 1.04 4.63 18.21
CA VAL A 173 1.87 3.43 18.05
C VAL A 173 2.87 3.34 19.20
N ASP A 174 2.93 2.19 19.85
CA ASP A 174 3.96 1.85 20.83
C ASP A 174 4.74 0.62 20.35
N PHE A 175 6.06 0.68 20.50
CA PHE A 175 6.98 -0.39 20.11
C PHE A 175 7.53 -1.11 21.34
N TYR A 176 7.69 -2.43 21.22
CA TYR A 176 8.24 -3.30 22.26
C TYR A 176 9.40 -4.09 21.68
N ASP A 177 10.55 -4.05 22.35
CA ASP A 177 11.77 -4.70 21.83
C ASP A 177 11.65 -6.22 21.93
N ALA A 178 11.73 -6.89 20.78
CA ALA A 178 11.70 -8.35 20.70
C ALA A 178 12.92 -9.00 21.37
N ASP A 179 14.06 -8.32 21.44
CA ASP A 179 15.27 -8.85 22.07
C ASP A 179 15.11 -8.96 23.60
N GLU A 180 14.37 -8.03 24.23
CA GLU A 180 14.01 -8.10 25.65
C GLU A 180 13.09 -9.30 25.98
N LEU A 181 12.28 -9.72 25.00
CA LEU A 181 11.30 -10.80 25.15
C LEU A 181 11.85 -12.16 24.73
N LYS A 182 13.00 -12.20 24.06
CA LYS A 182 13.58 -13.39 23.45
C LYS A 182 13.73 -14.56 24.42
N ALA A 183 14.19 -14.29 25.63
CA ALA A 183 14.42 -15.30 26.66
C ALA A 183 13.13 -16.02 27.11
N GLU A 184 11.96 -15.40 26.92
CA GLU A 184 10.68 -15.97 27.33
C GLU A 184 10.26 -17.17 26.47
N VAL A 185 10.73 -17.22 25.22
CA VAL A 185 10.28 -18.20 24.21
C VAL A 185 11.41 -18.97 23.52
N SER A 186 12.67 -18.52 23.63
CA SER A 186 13.82 -19.12 22.94
C SER A 186 14.10 -20.57 23.31
N TRP A 187 13.62 -21.01 24.49
CA TRP A 187 13.73 -22.39 24.95
C TRP A 187 12.82 -23.36 24.20
N ILE A 188 11.86 -22.87 23.40
CA ILE A 188 10.91 -23.68 22.62
C ILE A 188 11.54 -23.99 21.25
N PRO A 189 11.88 -25.26 20.94
CA PRO A 189 12.34 -25.62 19.62
C PRO A 189 11.25 -25.36 18.57
N ASN A 190 11.60 -24.70 17.46
CA ASN A 190 10.66 -24.25 16.45
C ASN A 190 11.23 -24.42 15.03
N LYS A 191 10.39 -24.95 14.12
CA LYS A 191 10.71 -25.13 12.69
C LYS A 191 10.00 -24.15 11.77
N HIS A 192 9.17 -23.27 12.32
CA HIS A 192 8.42 -22.29 11.54
C HIS A 192 9.35 -21.28 10.86
N TYR A 193 9.02 -20.87 9.63
CA TYR A 193 9.86 -20.00 8.81
C TYR A 193 10.07 -18.59 9.42
N SER A 194 9.12 -18.12 10.23
CA SER A 194 9.25 -16.85 10.98
C SER A 194 10.20 -16.95 12.19
N GLY A 195 10.78 -18.13 12.43
CA GLY A 195 11.71 -18.37 13.54
C GLY A 195 11.11 -17.99 14.89
N ILE A 196 11.93 -17.40 15.77
CA ILE A 196 11.53 -17.04 17.13
C ILE A 196 10.39 -16.04 17.19
N TYR A 197 10.26 -15.14 16.20
CA TYR A 197 9.19 -14.15 16.15
C TYR A 197 7.81 -14.79 15.99
N GLY A 198 7.73 -15.98 15.38
CA GLY A 198 6.49 -16.76 15.33
C GLY A 198 5.97 -17.21 16.70
N LEU A 199 6.79 -17.16 17.76
CA LEU A 199 6.40 -17.52 19.13
C LEU A 199 6.00 -16.30 19.98
N MET A 200 6.31 -15.07 19.53
CA MET A 200 6.21 -13.86 20.36
C MET A 200 4.76 -13.45 20.69
N LYS A 201 3.75 -14.01 20.02
CA LYS A 201 2.35 -13.78 20.41
C LYS A 201 2.02 -14.40 21.78
N LEU A 202 2.79 -15.40 22.23
CA LEU A 202 2.59 -16.06 23.52
C LEU A 202 2.85 -15.13 24.72
N VAL A 203 3.69 -14.11 24.54
CA VAL A 203 4.11 -13.20 25.62
C VAL A 203 3.30 -11.91 25.70
N LEU A 204 2.32 -11.69 24.81
CA LEU A 204 1.55 -10.45 24.74
C LEU A 204 0.85 -10.08 26.05
N THR A 205 0.40 -11.06 26.85
CA THR A 205 -0.23 -10.78 28.16
C THR A 205 0.73 -10.15 29.18
N LYS A 206 2.03 -10.42 29.05
CA LYS A 206 3.12 -9.88 29.86
C LYS A 206 3.66 -8.58 29.27
N THR A 207 3.79 -8.50 27.94
CA THR A 207 4.38 -7.36 27.22
C THR A 207 3.48 -6.13 27.19
N LEU A 208 2.18 -6.32 26.93
CA LEU A 208 1.24 -5.20 26.75
C LEU A 208 0.88 -4.54 28.08
N PRO A 209 0.47 -3.25 28.09
CA PRO A 209 0.21 -2.48 29.31
C PRO A 209 -0.73 -3.21 30.28
N PRO A 210 -0.44 -3.20 31.60
CA PRO A 210 -1.15 -4.01 32.59
C PRO A 210 -2.64 -3.64 32.74
N ASP A 211 -2.99 -2.41 32.42
CA ASP A 211 -4.34 -1.84 32.41
C ASP A 211 -5.11 -2.10 31.10
N LEU A 212 -4.41 -2.47 30.01
CA LEU A 212 -5.06 -2.81 28.75
C LEU A 212 -5.89 -4.10 28.90
N GLN A 213 -7.20 -4.00 28.65
CA GLN A 213 -8.14 -5.08 28.93
C GLN A 213 -8.33 -6.06 27.76
N LYS A 214 -8.35 -5.56 26.51
CA LYS A 214 -8.63 -6.36 25.33
C LYS A 214 -7.84 -5.86 24.12
N VAL A 215 -7.47 -6.75 23.21
CA VAL A 215 -6.65 -6.42 22.02
C VAL A 215 -6.97 -7.36 20.86
N ILE A 216 -6.91 -6.86 19.62
CA ILE A 216 -6.93 -7.68 18.40
C ILE A 216 -5.48 -7.95 18.00
N VAL A 217 -5.09 -9.21 17.90
CA VAL A 217 -3.77 -9.60 17.40
C VAL A 217 -3.88 -9.99 15.93
N LEU A 218 -2.98 -9.45 15.10
CA LEU A 218 -2.98 -9.68 13.65
C LEU A 218 -1.60 -10.15 13.18
N ASP A 219 -1.60 -11.13 12.26
CA ASP A 219 -0.42 -11.43 11.44
C ASP A 219 -0.11 -10.29 10.46
N THR A 220 1.14 -10.18 10.04
CA THR A 220 1.60 -9.10 9.15
C THR A 220 1.01 -9.18 7.76
N ASP A 221 0.60 -10.36 7.31
CA ASP A 221 0.10 -10.68 5.98
C ASP A 221 -1.44 -10.79 5.94
N ILE A 222 -2.10 -9.93 6.72
CA ILE A 222 -3.55 -9.74 6.75
C ILE A 222 -3.96 -8.55 5.86
N THR A 223 -5.14 -8.63 5.25
CA THR A 223 -5.77 -7.51 4.53
C THR A 223 -7.23 -7.37 4.96
N PHE A 224 -7.60 -6.19 5.45
CA PHE A 224 -8.98 -5.87 5.82
C PHE A 224 -9.78 -5.41 4.58
N ALA A 225 -11.04 -5.82 4.52
CA ALA A 225 -12.02 -5.40 3.53
C ALA A 225 -13.24 -4.71 4.18
N THR A 226 -13.23 -4.55 5.52
CA THR A 226 -14.26 -3.86 6.29
C THR A 226 -13.66 -3.13 7.50
N ASP A 227 -14.49 -2.39 8.22
CA ASP A 227 -14.11 -1.68 9.44
C ASP A 227 -13.73 -2.66 10.57
N ILE A 228 -12.55 -2.46 11.15
CA ILE A 228 -12.04 -3.27 12.27
C ILE A 228 -12.92 -3.14 13.52
N ALA A 229 -13.70 -2.06 13.65
CA ALA A 229 -14.66 -1.88 14.74
C ALA A 229 -15.71 -3.01 14.79
N GLU A 230 -16.11 -3.55 13.64
CA GLU A 230 -17.02 -4.70 13.59
C GLU A 230 -16.42 -5.97 14.21
N LEU A 231 -15.10 -6.16 14.07
CA LEU A 231 -14.37 -7.27 14.72
C LEU A 231 -14.23 -7.00 16.22
N TRP A 232 -13.90 -5.76 16.59
CA TRP A 232 -13.82 -5.31 17.98
C TRP A 232 -15.13 -5.53 18.75
N ALA A 233 -16.28 -5.26 18.11
CA ALA A 233 -17.59 -5.48 18.69
C ALA A 233 -17.85 -6.95 19.08
N VAL A 234 -17.14 -7.91 18.47
CA VAL A 234 -17.30 -9.35 18.76
C VAL A 234 -16.90 -9.69 20.20
N PHE A 235 -16.07 -8.90 20.87
CA PHE A 235 -15.78 -9.09 22.29
C PHE A 235 -17.04 -9.13 23.16
N HIS A 236 -18.09 -8.37 22.82
CA HIS A 236 -19.38 -8.39 23.54
C HIS A 236 -20.14 -9.72 23.41
N LYS A 237 -19.76 -10.56 22.45
CA LYS A 237 -20.36 -11.88 22.23
C LYS A 237 -19.68 -12.98 23.05
N PHE A 238 -18.58 -12.69 23.74
CA PHE A 238 -17.90 -13.66 24.60
C PHE A 238 -18.77 -13.92 25.82
N LYS A 239 -18.95 -15.21 26.16
CA LYS A 239 -19.80 -15.66 27.26
C LYS A 239 -18.99 -16.55 28.21
N GLY A 240 -19.42 -16.58 29.48
CA GLY A 240 -18.79 -17.43 30.49
C GLY A 240 -17.29 -17.18 30.63
N GLN A 241 -16.50 -18.26 30.50
CA GLN A 241 -15.04 -18.27 30.65
C GLN A 241 -14.29 -18.02 29.34
N GLN A 242 -14.98 -17.62 28.26
CA GLN A 242 -14.33 -17.31 26.99
C GLN A 242 -13.38 -16.11 27.16
N VAL A 243 -12.16 -16.27 26.67
CA VAL A 243 -11.07 -15.28 26.74
C VAL A 243 -10.29 -15.15 25.43
N LEU A 244 -10.47 -16.10 24.51
CA LEU A 244 -9.87 -16.12 23.17
C LEU A 244 -10.97 -16.10 22.11
N GLY A 245 -10.83 -15.30 21.07
CA GLY A 245 -11.64 -15.40 19.85
C GLY A 245 -10.77 -15.75 18.67
N LEU A 246 -11.07 -16.87 18.01
CA LEU A 246 -10.23 -17.44 16.96
C LEU A 246 -11.10 -18.03 15.84
N VAL A 247 -10.57 -18.04 14.62
CA VAL A 247 -11.19 -18.73 13.49
C VAL A 247 -10.61 -20.13 13.36
N GLU A 248 -11.47 -21.12 13.15
CA GLU A 248 -11.05 -22.50 12.87
C GLU A 248 -10.08 -22.53 11.68
N ASN A 249 -9.02 -23.32 11.80
CA ASN A 249 -8.06 -23.53 10.72
C ASN A 249 -8.77 -24.22 9.53
N GLN A 250 -8.57 -23.67 8.33
CA GLN A 250 -9.33 -24.06 7.13
C GLN A 250 -8.67 -25.21 6.35
N SER A 251 -7.68 -25.87 6.95
CA SER A 251 -7.00 -27.05 6.40
C SER A 251 -7.11 -28.24 7.37
N ASP A 252 -6.84 -29.44 6.89
CA ASP A 252 -6.83 -30.66 7.72
C ASP A 252 -5.48 -30.88 8.42
N TRP A 253 -4.68 -29.82 8.61
CA TRP A 253 -3.34 -29.87 9.23
C TRP A 253 -3.35 -30.59 10.58
N TYR A 254 -4.25 -30.19 11.49
CA TYR A 254 -4.33 -30.77 12.82
C TYR A 254 -5.05 -32.12 12.89
N LEU A 255 -5.71 -32.55 11.79
CA LEU A 255 -6.33 -33.87 11.71
C LEU A 255 -5.32 -34.98 11.40
N GLY A 256 -4.09 -34.66 10.99
CA GLY A 256 -3.07 -35.66 10.68
C GLY A 256 -3.16 -36.25 9.26
N ASN A 257 -4.12 -35.80 8.45
CA ASN A 257 -4.52 -36.49 7.22
C ASN A 257 -3.86 -35.95 5.94
N LEU A 258 -3.00 -34.94 6.03
CA LEU A 258 -2.39 -34.30 4.85
C LEU A 258 -1.33 -35.19 4.18
N TRP A 259 -0.49 -35.88 4.96
CA TRP A 259 0.66 -36.63 4.45
C TRP A 259 0.92 -37.89 5.28
N LYS A 260 1.57 -38.90 4.68
CA LYS A 260 2.03 -40.08 5.43
C LYS A 260 3.03 -39.65 6.50
N ASN A 261 2.84 -40.12 7.74
CA ASN A 261 3.64 -39.80 8.93
C ASN A 261 3.52 -38.35 9.45
N HIS A 262 2.55 -37.57 8.97
CA HIS A 262 2.27 -36.26 9.55
C HIS A 262 1.67 -36.42 10.95
N ARG A 263 2.42 -36.01 11.98
CA ARG A 263 1.97 -36.01 13.37
C ARG A 263 1.81 -34.56 13.83
N PRO A 264 0.59 -34.01 13.84
CA PRO A 264 0.37 -32.64 14.28
C PRO A 264 0.42 -32.52 15.80
N TRP A 265 0.66 -31.29 16.26
CA TRP A 265 0.45 -30.94 17.67
C TRP A 265 -1.02 -31.15 18.07
N PRO A 266 -1.32 -31.36 19.37
CA PRO A 266 -2.69 -31.55 19.80
C PRO A 266 -3.55 -30.31 19.51
N ALA A 267 -4.71 -30.51 18.88
CA ALA A 267 -5.72 -29.48 18.73
C ALA A 267 -7.14 -30.04 18.93
N LEU A 268 -8.11 -29.14 19.05
CA LEU A 268 -9.53 -29.45 18.97
C LEU A 268 -9.95 -29.47 17.49
N GLU A 269 -10.49 -30.58 17.00
CA GLU A 269 -10.91 -30.75 15.59
C GLU A 269 -9.82 -30.31 14.59
N ARG A 270 -10.12 -29.38 13.67
CA ARG A 270 -9.14 -28.83 12.71
C ARG A 270 -8.18 -27.82 13.34
N GLY A 271 -8.31 -27.52 14.62
CA GLY A 271 -7.57 -26.47 15.31
C GLY A 271 -7.99 -25.07 14.89
N PHE A 272 -7.29 -24.07 15.39
CA PHE A 272 -7.52 -22.66 15.15
C PHE A 272 -6.31 -22.00 14.52
N ASN A 273 -6.54 -21.02 13.64
CA ASN A 273 -5.47 -20.22 13.06
C ASN A 273 -5.20 -18.97 13.91
N THR A 274 -3.93 -18.66 14.17
CA THR A 274 -3.49 -17.54 15.04
C THR A 274 -3.20 -16.24 14.29
N GLY A 275 -3.62 -16.12 13.01
CA GLY A 275 -3.42 -14.88 12.25
C GLY A 275 -4.41 -13.75 12.58
N VAL A 276 -5.53 -14.09 13.21
CA VAL A 276 -6.47 -13.13 13.79
C VAL A 276 -6.91 -13.67 15.15
N ILE A 277 -6.56 -12.97 16.22
CA ILE A 277 -6.88 -13.37 17.59
C ILE A 277 -7.56 -12.22 18.32
N LEU A 278 -8.67 -12.48 18.99
CA LEU A 278 -9.25 -11.58 19.99
C LEU A 278 -8.79 -12.04 21.37
N LEU A 279 -8.07 -11.20 22.10
CA LEU A 279 -7.58 -11.52 23.45
C LEU A 279 -8.26 -10.64 24.50
N LEU A 280 -8.90 -11.25 25.50
CA LEU A 280 -9.28 -10.59 26.76
C LEU A 280 -8.10 -10.68 27.73
N LEU A 281 -7.17 -9.71 27.64
CA LEU A 281 -5.92 -9.67 28.39
C LEU A 281 -6.13 -9.67 29.91
N ASP A 282 -7.10 -8.90 30.41
CA ASP A 282 -7.36 -8.81 31.85
C ASP A 282 -7.76 -10.18 32.43
N ARG A 283 -8.58 -10.94 31.69
CA ARG A 283 -9.02 -12.29 32.08
C ARG A 283 -7.91 -13.32 31.89
N LEU A 284 -7.14 -13.24 30.80
CA LEU A 284 -5.99 -14.11 30.56
C LEU A 284 -4.93 -13.97 31.66
N ARG A 285 -4.65 -12.74 32.11
CA ARG A 285 -3.74 -12.48 33.24
C ARG A 285 -4.26 -13.12 34.53
N LYS A 286 -5.56 -12.99 34.84
CA LYS A 286 -6.20 -13.64 36.00
C LYS A 286 -6.13 -15.18 35.94
N LEU A 287 -6.25 -15.75 34.74
CA LEU A 287 -6.10 -17.19 34.50
C LEU A 287 -4.65 -17.68 34.48
N ARG A 288 -3.67 -16.79 34.67
CA ARG A 288 -2.24 -17.09 34.56
C ARG A 288 -1.89 -17.73 33.22
N TRP A 289 -2.37 -17.12 32.13
CA TRP A 289 -2.13 -17.57 30.75
C TRP A 289 -0.67 -17.95 30.50
N GLU A 290 0.28 -17.15 30.98
CA GLU A 290 1.71 -17.42 30.83
C GLU A 290 2.11 -18.79 31.38
N GLN A 291 1.72 -19.08 32.62
CA GLN A 291 1.97 -20.37 33.26
C GLN A 291 1.28 -21.51 32.50
N MET A 292 0.05 -21.28 32.03
CA MET A 292 -0.75 -22.29 31.32
C MET A 292 -0.10 -22.73 30.01
N TRP A 293 0.34 -21.78 29.17
CA TRP A 293 0.95 -22.13 27.89
C TRP A 293 2.36 -22.70 28.08
N ARG A 294 3.15 -22.20 29.06
CA ARG A 294 4.50 -22.73 29.36
C ARG A 294 4.45 -24.20 29.75
N LEU A 295 3.61 -24.55 30.75
CA LEU A 295 3.43 -25.94 31.20
C LEU A 295 2.90 -26.84 30.07
N THR A 296 2.03 -26.30 29.22
CA THR A 296 1.52 -27.05 28.07
C THR A 296 2.62 -27.33 27.05
N ALA A 297 3.41 -26.33 26.69
CA ALA A 297 4.51 -26.47 25.75
C ALA A 297 5.57 -27.44 26.27
N GLU A 298 5.99 -27.35 27.54
CA GLU A 298 6.93 -28.28 28.16
C GLU A 298 6.43 -29.73 28.06
N ARG A 299 5.16 -29.98 28.40
CA ARG A 299 4.58 -31.32 28.32
C ARG A 299 4.56 -31.86 26.90
N GLU A 300 4.08 -31.09 25.93
CA GLU A 300 3.95 -31.57 24.55
C GLU A 300 5.33 -31.77 23.87
N LEU A 301 6.31 -30.93 24.20
CA LEU A 301 7.68 -31.02 23.67
C LEU A 301 8.37 -32.34 24.04
N MET A 302 8.00 -32.99 25.15
CA MET A 302 8.51 -34.33 25.49
C MET A 302 8.21 -35.38 24.40
N SER A 303 7.15 -35.18 23.59
CA SER A 303 6.75 -36.12 22.55
C SER A 303 6.90 -35.57 21.12
N MET A 304 6.75 -34.26 20.94
CA MET A 304 6.72 -33.62 19.61
C MET A 304 8.09 -33.09 19.16
N LEU A 305 9.07 -32.96 20.07
CA LEU A 305 10.42 -32.42 19.88
C LEU A 305 10.51 -30.93 19.48
N SER A 306 9.57 -30.41 18.70
CA SER A 306 9.55 -29.02 18.22
C SER A 306 8.16 -28.59 17.77
N THR A 307 7.86 -27.30 17.84
CA THR A 307 6.72 -26.69 17.15
C THR A 307 6.96 -26.63 15.64
N SER A 308 5.88 -26.75 14.85
CA SER A 308 5.91 -26.62 13.38
C SER A 308 5.22 -25.34 12.91
N LEU A 309 4.14 -24.95 13.58
CA LEU A 309 3.39 -23.72 13.36
C LEU A 309 3.54 -22.74 14.54
N ALA A 310 4.71 -22.75 15.19
CA ALA A 310 5.10 -21.85 16.27
C ALA A 310 4.02 -21.67 17.37
N ASP A 311 3.58 -20.43 17.61
CA ASP A 311 2.55 -20.10 18.61
C ASP A 311 1.24 -20.87 18.39
N GLN A 312 0.84 -21.08 17.14
CA GLN A 312 -0.41 -21.73 16.77
C GLN A 312 -0.51 -23.14 17.36
N ASP A 313 0.59 -23.89 17.36
CA ASP A 313 0.63 -25.24 17.93
C ASP A 313 0.40 -25.21 19.45
N ILE A 314 0.99 -24.24 20.15
CA ILE A 314 0.87 -24.10 21.60
C ILE A 314 -0.53 -23.60 21.99
N PHE A 315 -1.06 -22.59 21.28
CA PHE A 315 -2.45 -22.13 21.47
C PHE A 315 -3.43 -23.30 21.31
N ASN A 316 -3.30 -24.08 20.25
CA ASN A 316 -4.16 -25.24 20.00
C ASN A 316 -4.03 -26.33 21.08
N ALA A 317 -2.82 -26.61 21.56
CA ALA A 317 -2.61 -27.58 22.62
C ALA A 317 -3.27 -27.14 23.94
N VAL A 318 -3.18 -25.84 24.29
CA VAL A 318 -3.86 -25.27 25.47
C VAL A 318 -5.38 -25.36 25.30
N ILE A 319 -5.90 -24.98 24.13
CA ILE A 319 -7.33 -25.01 23.81
C ILE A 319 -7.89 -26.43 23.85
N LYS A 320 -7.14 -27.43 23.37
CA LYS A 320 -7.58 -28.83 23.43
C LYS A 320 -7.88 -29.28 24.86
N GLN A 321 -7.15 -28.77 25.84
CA GLN A 321 -7.35 -29.06 27.26
C GLN A 321 -8.41 -28.17 27.91
N ASN A 322 -8.66 -26.99 27.33
CA ASN A 322 -9.53 -25.95 27.89
C ASN A 322 -10.46 -25.38 26.80
N PRO A 323 -11.32 -26.19 26.17
CA PRO A 323 -12.09 -25.77 25.00
C PRO A 323 -13.09 -24.63 25.30
N PHE A 324 -13.52 -24.51 26.56
CA PHE A 324 -14.42 -23.45 27.04
C PHE A 324 -13.81 -22.04 27.02
N LEU A 325 -12.50 -21.90 26.83
CA LEU A 325 -11.82 -20.61 26.73
C LEU A 325 -12.06 -19.91 25.39
N VAL A 326 -12.57 -20.61 24.37
CA VAL A 326 -12.63 -20.11 23.00
C VAL A 326 -14.05 -19.70 22.61
N HIS A 327 -14.15 -18.51 22.04
CA HIS A 327 -15.25 -18.06 21.20
C HIS A 327 -14.88 -18.27 19.74
N GLN A 328 -15.50 -19.23 19.07
CA GLN A 328 -15.21 -19.48 17.66
C GLN A 328 -15.78 -18.37 16.77
N LEU A 329 -14.90 -17.70 16.04
CA LEU A 329 -15.24 -16.65 15.09
C LEU A 329 -15.73 -17.25 13.77
N PRO A 330 -16.72 -16.62 13.11
CA PRO A 330 -17.06 -16.94 11.73
C PRO A 330 -15.86 -16.81 10.81
N CYS A 331 -15.73 -17.71 9.83
CA CYS A 331 -14.48 -17.85 9.09
C CYS A 331 -14.17 -16.72 8.10
N PHE A 332 -15.14 -15.85 7.78
CA PHE A 332 -14.91 -14.62 7.01
C PHE A 332 -14.05 -13.57 7.76
N TRP A 333 -13.88 -13.72 9.08
CA TRP A 333 -12.95 -12.91 9.89
C TRP A 333 -11.48 -13.36 9.79
N ASN A 334 -11.19 -14.44 9.08
CA ASN A 334 -9.83 -14.92 8.78
C ASN A 334 -9.91 -15.93 7.62
N VAL A 335 -10.14 -15.43 6.40
CA VAL A 335 -10.18 -16.24 5.19
C VAL A 335 -8.75 -16.63 4.81
N GLN A 336 -8.39 -17.89 5.04
CA GLN A 336 -7.01 -18.39 4.95
C GLN A 336 -6.70 -18.83 3.51
N LEU A 337 -5.75 -18.15 2.85
CA LEU A 337 -5.36 -18.44 1.48
C LEU A 337 -4.10 -19.29 1.42
N SER A 338 -4.27 -20.62 1.39
CA SER A 338 -3.19 -21.60 1.17
C SER A 338 -3.65 -22.80 0.32
N ASP A 339 -2.69 -23.57 -0.21
CA ASP A 339 -2.92 -24.61 -1.23
C ASP A 339 -3.89 -25.71 -0.79
N HIS A 340 -4.00 -25.97 0.52
CA HIS A 340 -4.86 -27.00 1.11
C HIS A 340 -5.99 -26.43 1.96
N THR A 341 -6.35 -25.17 1.72
CA THR A 341 -7.42 -24.49 2.48
C THR A 341 -8.77 -24.67 1.81
N ARG A 342 -9.82 -24.61 2.63
CA ARG A 342 -11.22 -24.64 2.20
C ARG A 342 -11.84 -23.24 2.20
N SER A 343 -11.04 -22.22 1.87
CA SER A 343 -11.41 -20.80 1.99
C SER A 343 -12.66 -20.40 1.22
N GLU A 344 -12.94 -21.04 0.08
CA GLU A 344 -14.13 -20.82 -0.73
C GLU A 344 -15.45 -21.16 0.01
N LYS A 345 -15.39 -21.87 1.14
CA LYS A 345 -16.58 -22.14 1.98
C LYS A 345 -16.92 -20.99 2.92
N CYS A 346 -16.06 -19.97 3.03
CA CYS A 346 -16.21 -18.88 4.00
C CYS A 346 -16.97 -17.68 3.48
N TYR A 347 -17.27 -17.65 2.19
CA TYR A 347 -17.95 -16.55 1.53
C TYR A 347 -18.69 -17.10 0.31
N LYS A 348 -19.87 -16.55 0.02
CA LYS A 348 -20.61 -16.87 -1.22
C LYS A 348 -20.28 -15.84 -2.28
N ASP A 349 -20.25 -14.58 -1.87
CA ASP A 349 -19.93 -13.43 -2.69
C ASP A 349 -18.80 -12.59 -2.08
N VAL A 350 -18.23 -11.73 -2.91
CA VAL A 350 -17.10 -10.88 -2.54
C VAL A 350 -17.46 -9.92 -1.39
N SER A 351 -18.73 -9.52 -1.27
CA SER A 351 -19.24 -8.67 -0.20
C SER A 351 -19.25 -9.33 1.19
N ASP A 352 -19.16 -10.66 1.27
CA ASP A 352 -19.13 -11.38 2.55
C ASP A 352 -17.72 -11.36 3.19
N LEU A 353 -16.70 -10.98 2.42
CA LEU A 353 -15.30 -11.00 2.85
C LEU A 353 -15.01 -9.84 3.80
N LYS A 354 -14.47 -10.16 4.98
CA LYS A 354 -14.05 -9.15 5.97
C LYS A 354 -12.55 -9.07 6.12
N VAL A 355 -11.89 -10.22 6.26
CA VAL A 355 -10.44 -10.29 6.48
C VAL A 355 -9.84 -11.44 5.67
N ILE A 356 -8.85 -11.10 4.85
CA ILE A 356 -8.10 -12.01 4.00
C ILE A 356 -6.74 -12.25 4.62
N HIS A 357 -6.33 -13.52 4.71
CA HIS A 357 -5.06 -13.93 5.30
C HIS A 357 -4.20 -14.66 4.27
N TRP A 358 -3.06 -14.06 3.90
CA TRP A 358 -2.12 -14.56 2.91
C TRP A 358 -1.14 -15.58 3.50
N ASN A 359 -1.64 -16.55 4.26
CA ASN A 359 -0.84 -17.49 5.06
C ASN A 359 -0.02 -18.52 4.26
N SER A 360 -0.18 -18.58 2.93
CA SER A 360 0.71 -19.38 2.08
C SER A 360 2.08 -18.72 1.89
N PRO A 361 3.18 -19.50 1.87
CA PRO A 361 4.48 -19.01 1.39
C PRO A 361 4.44 -18.49 -0.05
N LYS A 362 3.47 -18.94 -0.87
CA LYS A 362 3.27 -18.45 -2.24
C LYS A 362 2.62 -17.06 -2.29
N LYS A 363 2.07 -16.57 -1.17
CA LYS A 363 1.40 -15.26 -1.04
C LYS A 363 0.41 -15.04 -2.17
N LEU A 364 0.59 -13.97 -2.95
CA LEU A 364 -0.26 -13.62 -4.09
C LEU A 364 -0.34 -14.73 -5.15
N ARG A 365 0.60 -15.67 -5.22
CA ARG A 365 0.61 -16.75 -6.23
C ARG A 365 -0.26 -17.95 -5.89
N VAL A 366 -0.92 -17.97 -4.74
CA VAL A 366 -1.87 -19.03 -4.35
C VAL A 366 -3.02 -19.13 -5.36
N LYS A 367 -3.51 -20.35 -5.61
CA LYS A 367 -4.67 -20.58 -6.48
C LYS A 367 -5.95 -20.49 -5.64
N ASN A 368 -6.92 -19.71 -6.10
CA ASN A 368 -8.25 -19.60 -5.50
C ASN A 368 -9.24 -19.11 -6.56
N LYS A 369 -10.51 -19.52 -6.49
CA LYS A 369 -11.58 -19.06 -7.40
C LYS A 369 -11.64 -17.54 -7.57
N HIS A 370 -11.43 -16.78 -6.51
CA HIS A 370 -11.51 -15.30 -6.51
C HIS A 370 -10.13 -14.63 -6.38
N VAL A 371 -9.05 -15.31 -6.82
CA VAL A 371 -7.66 -14.84 -6.66
C VAL A 371 -7.40 -13.45 -7.26
N GLU A 372 -8.02 -13.12 -8.40
CA GLU A 372 -7.83 -11.81 -9.03
C GLU A 372 -8.40 -10.68 -8.17
N PHE A 373 -9.58 -10.89 -7.57
CA PHE A 373 -10.15 -9.92 -6.63
C PHE A 373 -9.22 -9.72 -5.42
N PHE A 374 -8.76 -10.81 -4.80
CA PHE A 374 -7.86 -10.72 -3.65
C PHE A 374 -6.55 -10.00 -4.00
N ARG A 375 -5.95 -10.31 -5.15
CA ARG A 375 -4.75 -9.64 -5.64
C ARG A 375 -4.99 -8.15 -5.86
N ASN A 376 -6.09 -7.78 -6.52
CA ASN A 376 -6.43 -6.39 -6.80
C ASN A 376 -6.67 -5.61 -5.50
N LEU A 377 -7.32 -6.21 -4.50
CA LEU A 377 -7.50 -5.60 -3.19
C LEU A 377 -6.16 -5.37 -2.48
N TYR A 378 -5.28 -6.39 -2.44
CA TYR A 378 -3.94 -6.24 -1.88
C TYR A 378 -3.12 -5.17 -2.60
N LEU A 379 -3.11 -5.18 -3.94
CA LEU A 379 -2.39 -4.20 -4.76
C LEU A 379 -2.92 -2.78 -4.55
N THR A 380 -4.24 -2.63 -4.36
CA THR A 380 -4.85 -1.33 -4.05
C THR A 380 -4.24 -0.75 -2.78
N PHE A 381 -4.13 -1.52 -1.71
CA PHE A 381 -3.52 -1.04 -0.46
C PHE A 381 -2.00 -0.94 -0.51
N LEU A 382 -1.33 -1.82 -1.24
CA LEU A 382 0.10 -1.72 -1.48
C LEU A 382 0.44 -0.35 -2.11
N GLU A 383 -0.33 0.04 -3.13
CA GLU A 383 -0.15 1.27 -3.89
C GLU A 383 -0.83 2.49 -3.25
N TYR A 384 -1.69 2.30 -2.26
CA TYR A 384 -2.46 3.38 -1.64
C TYR A 384 -1.55 4.49 -1.10
N ASP A 385 -1.86 5.73 -1.47
CA ASP A 385 -1.12 6.91 -1.04
C ASP A 385 -1.45 7.21 0.42
N GLY A 386 -0.51 6.89 1.31
CA GLY A 386 -0.60 7.19 2.74
C GLY A 386 -0.76 8.68 3.08
N ASN A 387 -0.44 9.61 2.18
CA ASN A 387 -0.72 11.03 2.37
C ASN A 387 -2.23 11.31 2.42
N LEU A 388 -3.05 10.48 1.75
CA LEU A 388 -4.51 10.54 1.84
C LEU A 388 -5.02 10.18 3.24
N LEU A 389 -4.20 9.52 4.08
CA LEU A 389 -4.54 9.16 5.45
C LEU A 389 -4.32 10.29 6.45
N ARG A 390 -3.64 11.38 6.06
CA ARG A 390 -3.45 12.58 6.90
C ARG A 390 -4.75 13.33 7.14
N ARG A 391 -5.75 13.13 6.30
CA ARG A 391 -7.05 13.77 6.44
C ARG A 391 -7.76 13.18 7.67
N GLU A 392 -8.23 14.07 8.53
CA GLU A 392 -9.11 13.69 9.63
C GLU A 392 -10.44 13.18 9.06
N LEU A 393 -10.81 11.95 9.43
CA LEU A 393 -12.01 11.27 8.93
C LEU A 393 -13.19 11.38 9.90
N PHE A 394 -12.89 11.57 11.19
CA PHE A 394 -13.88 11.64 12.27
C PHE A 394 -13.30 12.44 13.44
N GLY A 395 -14.10 13.34 14.01
CA GLY A 395 -13.69 14.13 15.18
C GLY A 395 -13.76 13.33 16.47
N CYS A 396 -12.58 13.06 17.05
CA CYS A 396 -12.34 12.55 18.40
C CYS A 396 -11.10 13.26 18.97
N PRO A 397 -11.05 13.63 20.26
CA PRO A 397 -9.89 14.30 20.84
C PRO A 397 -8.62 13.46 20.70
N SER A 398 -7.53 14.01 20.17
CA SER A 398 -6.28 13.26 19.99
C SER A 398 -5.02 14.04 20.41
N GLU A 399 -3.99 13.35 20.90
CA GLU A 399 -2.66 13.96 21.18
C GLU A 399 -2.00 14.57 19.92
N THR A 400 -2.34 14.05 18.73
CA THR A 400 -1.88 14.59 17.44
C THR A 400 -2.41 16.01 17.17
N ASP A 401 -3.54 16.39 17.77
CA ASP A 401 -4.13 17.72 17.60
C ASP A 401 -3.21 18.80 18.17
N HIS A 402 -2.55 18.54 19.30
CA HIS A 402 -1.58 19.46 19.91
C HIS A 402 -0.32 19.67 19.07
N ASN A 403 0.18 18.63 18.40
CA ASN A 403 1.33 18.78 17.49
C ASN A 403 0.96 19.55 16.22
N SER A 404 -0.27 19.33 15.71
CA SER A 404 -0.79 20.11 14.58
C SER A 404 -0.99 21.58 14.96
N GLU A 405 -1.56 21.87 16.14
CA GLU A 405 -1.72 23.22 16.66
C GLU A 405 -0.38 23.94 16.86
N ASN A 406 0.62 23.25 17.42
CA ASN A 406 1.97 23.78 17.57
C ASN A 406 2.65 24.06 16.23
N LEU A 407 2.47 23.18 15.24
CA LEU A 407 2.98 23.41 13.89
C LEU A 407 2.29 24.61 13.24
N GLN A 408 0.96 24.72 13.35
CA GLN A 408 0.18 25.84 12.84
C GLN A 408 0.66 27.16 13.44
N LYS A 409 0.90 27.17 14.76
CA LYS A 409 1.45 28.32 15.47
C LYS A 409 2.85 28.69 14.97
N THR A 410 3.74 27.71 14.86
CA THR A 410 5.12 27.93 14.37
C THR A 410 5.13 28.45 12.92
N LEU A 411 4.22 27.97 12.07
CA LEU A 411 4.06 28.45 10.70
C LEU A 411 3.49 29.87 10.64
N SER A 412 2.59 30.24 11.55
CA SER A 412 2.04 31.59 11.64
C SER A 412 3.03 32.64 12.15
N GLU A 413 4.13 32.21 12.78
CA GLU A 413 5.23 33.08 13.23
C GLU A 413 6.24 33.37 12.12
N LEU A 414 6.12 32.73 10.94
CA LEU A 414 6.98 33.01 9.79
C LEU A 414 6.52 34.26 9.05
N ASP A 415 7.46 35.16 8.78
CA ASP A 415 7.25 36.34 7.93
C ASP A 415 7.09 35.92 6.45
N GLU A 416 5.88 36.09 5.91
CA GLU A 416 5.54 35.76 4.51
C GLU A 416 6.32 36.61 3.50
N ASP A 417 6.77 37.81 3.89
CA ASP A 417 7.55 38.71 3.03
C ASP A 417 9.05 38.33 2.98
N ASP A 418 9.51 37.41 3.83
CA ASP A 418 10.90 36.99 3.87
C ASP A 418 11.31 36.27 2.56
N PRO A 419 12.37 36.70 1.85
CA PRO A 419 12.89 36.05 0.63
C PRO A 419 13.13 34.53 0.77
N CYS A 420 13.46 34.06 1.96
CA CYS A 420 13.71 32.66 2.32
C CYS A 420 12.52 31.99 3.03
N TYR A 421 11.31 32.59 3.03
CA TYR A 421 10.09 32.05 3.62
C TYR A 421 9.84 30.58 3.23
N GLU A 422 9.90 30.27 1.93
CA GLU A 422 9.69 28.90 1.42
C GLU A 422 10.68 27.90 2.02
N PHE A 423 11.97 28.23 2.09
CA PHE A 423 12.98 27.37 2.73
C PHE A 423 12.74 27.20 4.23
N ARG A 424 12.33 28.26 4.93
CA ARG A 424 12.03 28.18 6.36
C ARG A 424 10.74 27.41 6.63
N ARG A 425 9.73 27.53 5.76
CA ARG A 425 8.52 26.73 5.81
C ARG A 425 8.83 25.24 5.62
N GLU A 426 9.67 24.92 4.63
CA GLU A 426 10.07 23.53 4.36
C GLU A 426 10.81 22.87 5.53
N ARG A 427 11.51 23.65 6.36
CA ARG A 427 12.12 23.15 7.61
C ARG A 427 11.10 22.47 8.53
N PHE A 428 9.85 22.96 8.54
CA PHE A 428 8.78 22.45 9.40
C PHE A 428 7.88 21.44 8.69
N THR A 429 8.01 21.30 7.36
CA THR A 429 7.25 20.33 6.59
C THR A 429 7.72 18.92 6.91
N VAL A 430 6.85 18.10 7.50
CA VAL A 430 7.10 16.66 7.60
C VAL A 430 6.73 16.01 6.27
N HIS A 431 7.73 15.76 5.43
CA HIS A 431 7.55 15.02 4.19
C HIS A 431 7.20 13.56 4.44
N ARG A 432 6.35 13.01 3.58
CA ARG A 432 5.97 11.60 3.64
C ARG A 432 7.15 10.72 3.28
N THR A 433 7.44 9.72 4.11
CA THR A 433 8.36 8.65 3.72
C THR A 433 7.63 7.61 2.86
N HIS A 434 8.17 7.35 1.68
CA HIS A 434 7.80 6.19 0.87
C HIS A 434 8.86 5.10 1.06
N LEU A 435 8.45 3.92 1.53
CA LEU A 435 9.39 2.84 1.71
C LEU A 435 9.77 2.24 0.36
N TYR A 436 11.07 2.26 0.07
CA TYR A 436 11.64 1.56 -1.07
C TYR A 436 12.67 0.56 -0.56
N PHE A 437 12.41 -0.71 -0.82
CA PHE A 437 13.28 -1.80 -0.39
C PHE A 437 14.18 -2.18 -1.55
N LEU A 438 15.43 -1.73 -1.48
CA LEU A 438 16.52 -2.23 -2.29
C LEU A 438 17.38 -3.14 -1.43
N HIS A 439 17.72 -4.32 -1.94
CA HIS A 439 18.82 -5.06 -1.36
C HIS A 439 20.10 -4.28 -1.65
N TYR A 440 20.69 -3.75 -0.58
CA TYR A 440 21.92 -2.97 -0.59
C TYR A 440 22.82 -3.52 0.53
N GLU A 441 24.03 -3.92 0.17
CA GLU A 441 25.09 -4.20 1.13
C GLU A 441 25.76 -2.86 1.41
N TYR A 442 25.54 -2.34 2.61
CA TYR A 442 26.12 -1.08 3.05
C TYR A 442 27.52 -1.34 3.60
N GLU A 443 28.52 -0.77 2.97
CA GLU A 443 29.86 -0.64 3.52
C GLU A 443 30.00 0.80 4.05
N PRO A 444 30.02 1.00 5.38
CA PRO A 444 30.13 2.34 5.95
C PRO A 444 31.44 3.01 5.55
N SER A 445 31.40 4.28 5.15
CA SER A 445 32.65 5.02 4.98
C SER A 445 33.36 5.18 6.33
N THR A 446 34.68 4.99 6.34
CA THR A 446 35.48 5.06 7.57
C THR A 446 35.59 6.48 8.15
N ASP A 447 35.24 7.48 7.35
CA ASP A 447 35.29 8.91 7.67
C ASP A 447 33.91 9.52 7.97
N HIS A 448 32.84 8.72 8.01
CA HIS A 448 31.46 9.16 8.27
C HIS A 448 30.93 10.20 7.27
N THR A 449 31.46 10.24 6.04
CA THR A 449 31.05 11.19 4.98
C THR A 449 30.09 10.56 3.97
N ASP A 450 29.22 9.66 4.41
CA ASP A 450 28.25 9.03 3.51
C ASP A 450 27.21 10.05 3.01
N VAL A 451 27.34 10.42 1.73
CA VAL A 451 26.37 11.26 1.03
C VAL A 451 25.36 10.36 0.33
N THR A 452 24.15 10.26 0.88
CA THR A 452 23.03 9.60 0.20
C THR A 452 22.33 10.60 -0.74
N LEU A 453 22.48 10.41 -2.05
CA LEU A 453 21.71 11.17 -3.04
C LEU A 453 20.26 10.65 -3.10
N VAL A 454 19.35 11.32 -2.41
CA VAL A 454 17.91 11.06 -2.53
C VAL A 454 17.36 11.84 -3.72
N ALA A 455 17.40 11.26 -4.92
CA ALA A 455 16.65 11.78 -6.04
C ALA A 455 15.16 11.45 -5.82
N GLN A 456 14.32 12.46 -5.58
CA GLN A 456 12.87 12.28 -5.47
C GLN A 456 12.31 11.82 -6.82
N LEU A 457 12.16 10.51 -6.99
CA LEU A 457 11.41 9.89 -8.07
C LEU A 457 10.05 9.47 -7.51
N SER A 458 9.08 10.37 -7.57
CA SER A 458 7.68 10.03 -7.32
C SER A 458 7.12 9.40 -8.59
N MET A 459 7.29 8.08 -8.69
CA MET A 459 6.78 7.25 -9.78
C MET A 459 5.44 6.65 -9.37
N ASP A 460 4.36 7.05 -10.03
CA ASP A 460 3.16 6.22 -10.12
C ASP A 460 3.51 4.98 -10.95
N ARG A 461 3.82 3.87 -10.26
CA ARG A 461 4.34 2.62 -10.85
C ARG A 461 3.44 2.01 -11.94
N LYS A 462 2.17 2.41 -12.04
CA LYS A 462 1.19 1.83 -12.98
C LYS A 462 1.57 2.00 -14.45
N SER A 463 2.12 3.14 -14.86
CA SER A 463 2.46 3.38 -16.27
C SER A 463 3.69 2.60 -16.73
N VAL A 464 4.65 2.36 -15.83
CA VAL A 464 5.89 1.64 -16.15
C VAL A 464 5.69 0.12 -16.20
N VAL A 465 4.80 -0.42 -15.37
CA VAL A 465 4.41 -1.85 -15.42
C VAL A 465 3.68 -2.19 -16.73
N GLN A 466 2.92 -1.26 -17.30
CA GLN A 466 2.24 -1.45 -18.60
C GLN A 466 3.19 -1.44 -19.81
N LEU A 467 4.44 -0.99 -19.66
CA LEU A 467 5.38 -0.82 -20.78
C LEU A 467 6.25 -2.05 -21.10
N ASP A 468 6.00 -3.19 -20.44
CA ASP A 468 6.72 -4.46 -20.60
C ASP A 468 8.25 -4.29 -20.62
N MET A 469 8.76 -3.51 -19.66
CA MET A 469 10.20 -3.31 -19.49
C MET A 469 10.93 -4.58 -19.07
N ALA A 470 10.22 -5.60 -18.55
CA ALA A 470 10.82 -6.83 -18.05
C ALA A 470 11.29 -7.78 -19.18
N ASN A 471 10.62 -7.76 -20.35
CA ASN A 471 10.90 -8.69 -21.45
C ASN A 471 11.42 -8.05 -22.76
N SER A 472 11.41 -6.72 -22.90
CA SER A 472 12.02 -6.00 -24.04
C SER A 472 13.27 -5.15 -23.74
N LYS A 473 14.29 -5.15 -24.64
CA LYS A 473 15.45 -4.25 -24.60
C LYS A 473 15.00 -2.81 -24.92
N LYS A 474 14.66 -2.04 -23.90
CA LYS A 474 14.13 -0.68 -24.03
C LYS A 474 14.71 0.22 -22.94
N ALA A 475 15.08 1.43 -23.32
CA ALA A 475 15.33 2.54 -22.40
C ALA A 475 14.18 3.55 -22.51
N LEU A 476 13.65 3.98 -21.38
CA LEU A 476 12.63 5.02 -21.34
C LEU A 476 13.28 6.38 -21.14
N VAL A 477 13.10 7.29 -22.09
CA VAL A 477 13.53 8.68 -21.96
C VAL A 477 12.52 9.44 -21.11
N VAL A 478 13.04 10.12 -20.09
CA VAL A 478 12.34 11.02 -19.18
C VAL A 478 12.59 12.47 -19.64
N PRO A 479 11.54 13.16 -20.13
CA PRO A 479 11.63 14.58 -20.48
C PRO A 479 11.99 15.43 -19.26
N ALA A 480 12.99 16.30 -19.42
CA ALA A 480 13.53 17.11 -18.35
C ALA A 480 13.26 18.61 -18.56
N PHE A 481 13.01 19.31 -17.45
CA PHE A 481 12.69 20.73 -17.42
C PHE A 481 13.52 21.43 -16.34
N GLU A 482 13.78 22.73 -16.54
CA GLU A 482 14.49 23.60 -15.61
C GLU A 482 13.71 24.91 -15.39
N THR A 483 13.98 25.58 -14.28
CA THR A 483 13.51 26.94 -14.04
C THR A 483 14.67 27.83 -13.63
N LEU A 484 14.58 29.11 -14.00
CA LEU A 484 15.47 30.15 -13.49
C LEU A 484 14.90 30.83 -12.23
N ARG A 485 13.68 30.44 -11.82
CA ARG A 485 13.03 30.99 -10.63
C ARG A 485 13.45 30.21 -9.39
N TYR A 486 13.83 30.93 -8.35
CA TYR A 486 14.18 30.36 -7.04
C TYR A 486 12.96 29.90 -6.24
N ARG A 487 11.78 30.48 -6.51
CA ARG A 487 10.48 30.08 -5.97
C ARG A 487 9.65 29.44 -7.07
N LEU A 488 9.29 28.17 -6.91
CA LEU A 488 8.48 27.44 -7.88
C LEU A 488 7.44 26.57 -7.17
N SER A 489 6.19 26.69 -7.60
CA SER A 489 5.16 25.69 -7.34
C SER A 489 5.33 24.53 -8.32
N TYR A 490 5.71 23.37 -7.82
CA TYR A 490 5.90 22.17 -8.65
C TYR A 490 4.59 21.77 -9.34
N PRO A 491 4.56 21.64 -10.68
CA PRO A 491 3.34 21.28 -11.37
C PRO A 491 2.88 19.88 -10.97
N LYS A 492 1.59 19.74 -10.65
CA LYS A 492 0.93 18.51 -10.21
C LYS A 492 0.15 17.82 -11.33
N SER A 493 0.34 18.22 -12.58
CA SER A 493 -0.18 17.53 -13.77
C SER A 493 0.61 17.92 -15.01
N LYS A 494 0.53 17.11 -16.08
CA LYS A 494 1.08 17.52 -17.39
C LYS A 494 0.46 18.83 -17.87
N ALA A 495 -0.85 19.01 -17.68
CA ALA A 495 -1.54 20.24 -18.07
C ALA A 495 -0.96 21.48 -17.36
N GLU A 496 -0.69 21.36 -16.06
CA GLU A 496 -0.07 22.44 -15.28
C GLU A 496 1.38 22.70 -15.72
N LEU A 497 2.15 21.66 -16.01
CA LEU A 497 3.50 21.77 -16.55
C LEU A 497 3.51 22.49 -17.91
N LEU A 498 2.58 22.13 -18.80
CA LEU A 498 2.41 22.78 -20.10
C LEU A 498 2.07 24.26 -19.95
N SER A 499 1.16 24.59 -19.03
CA SER A 499 0.84 25.98 -18.69
C SER A 499 2.07 26.74 -18.20
N GLN A 500 2.86 26.14 -17.31
CA GLN A 500 4.11 26.74 -16.82
C GLN A 500 5.17 26.92 -17.91
N LEU A 501 5.24 26.03 -18.91
CA LEU A 501 6.08 26.22 -20.10
C LEU A 501 5.59 27.40 -20.96
N ASP A 502 4.28 27.50 -21.20
CA ASP A 502 3.70 28.58 -22.02
C ASP A 502 3.85 29.95 -21.36
N MET A 503 3.78 29.99 -20.03
CA MET A 503 4.02 31.20 -19.24
C MET A 503 5.51 31.54 -19.08
N GLY A 504 6.43 30.71 -19.59
CA GLY A 504 7.88 30.92 -19.47
C GLY A 504 8.39 30.82 -18.03
N THR A 505 7.70 30.09 -17.15
CA THR A 505 8.15 29.83 -15.78
C THR A 505 9.02 28.57 -15.70
N LEU A 506 8.80 27.63 -16.61
CA LEU A 506 9.64 26.48 -16.88
C LEU A 506 10.22 26.56 -18.29
N PHE A 507 11.36 25.90 -18.48
CA PHE A 507 12.02 25.70 -19.76
C PHE A 507 12.40 24.24 -19.92
N THR A 508 12.61 23.79 -21.16
CA THR A 508 13.22 22.47 -21.40
C THR A 508 14.65 22.48 -20.88
N PHE A 509 15.11 21.38 -20.29
CA PHE A 509 16.40 21.35 -19.61
C PHE A 509 17.57 21.71 -20.55
N ARG A 510 18.44 22.61 -20.07
CA ARG A 510 19.62 23.13 -20.78
C ARG A 510 19.32 23.75 -22.14
N TYR A 511 18.09 24.24 -22.39
CA TYR A 511 17.70 24.78 -23.71
C TYR A 511 18.60 25.93 -24.20
N HIS A 512 19.26 26.64 -23.28
CA HIS A 512 20.09 27.81 -23.56
C HIS A 512 21.60 27.51 -23.56
N VAL A 513 22.01 26.30 -23.14
CA VAL A 513 23.42 25.91 -22.99
C VAL A 513 23.78 24.73 -23.90
N TRP A 514 22.89 23.75 -24.00
CA TRP A 514 23.15 22.47 -24.66
C TRP A 514 21.86 21.93 -25.30
N THR A 515 21.45 22.56 -26.40
CA THR A 515 20.21 22.21 -27.12
C THR A 515 20.23 20.78 -27.67
N LYS A 516 21.39 20.32 -28.16
CA LYS A 516 21.54 18.98 -28.75
C LYS A 516 21.26 17.85 -27.76
N GLY A 517 21.63 18.01 -26.49
CA GLY A 517 21.54 16.92 -25.51
C GLY A 517 20.15 16.54 -25.07
N HIS A 518 19.13 17.34 -25.40
CA HIS A 518 17.74 16.91 -25.23
C HIS A 518 16.89 17.01 -26.50
N ALA A 519 17.45 17.48 -27.63
CA ALA A 519 16.72 17.63 -28.89
C ALA A 519 15.99 16.35 -29.35
N PRO A 520 16.61 15.15 -29.27
CA PRO A 520 15.92 13.91 -29.65
C PRO A 520 14.69 13.55 -28.81
N THR A 521 14.57 14.09 -27.59
CA THR A 521 13.34 13.96 -26.76
C THR A 521 12.11 14.48 -27.52
N ASN A 522 12.29 15.42 -28.44
CA ASN A 522 11.24 16.04 -29.25
C ASN A 522 10.10 16.59 -28.38
N PHE A 523 10.39 17.66 -27.64
CA PHE A 523 9.42 18.29 -26.73
C PHE A 523 8.15 18.80 -27.44
N ALA A 524 8.22 19.12 -28.73
CA ALA A 524 7.06 19.51 -29.52
C ALA A 524 6.06 18.35 -29.66
N LYS A 525 6.56 17.15 -29.98
CA LYS A 525 5.76 15.92 -29.99
C LYS A 525 5.34 15.50 -28.59
N TRP A 526 6.23 15.63 -27.59
CA TRP A 526 5.92 15.33 -26.20
C TRP A 526 4.70 16.10 -25.71
N ARG A 527 4.61 17.39 -26.07
CA ARG A 527 3.56 18.31 -25.62
C ARG A 527 2.15 17.74 -25.82
N THR A 528 1.89 17.12 -26.97
CA THR A 528 0.59 16.60 -27.37
C THR A 528 0.43 15.09 -27.16
N ALA A 529 1.51 14.37 -26.86
CA ALA A 529 1.48 12.92 -26.69
C ALA A 529 0.66 12.49 -25.45
N THR A 530 -0.31 11.61 -25.64
CA THR A 530 -1.06 10.92 -24.57
C THR A 530 -0.61 9.48 -24.37
N THR A 531 0.26 8.98 -25.24
CA THR A 531 0.90 7.66 -25.16
C THR A 531 2.40 7.78 -25.41
N PRO A 532 3.21 6.83 -24.92
CA PRO A 532 4.63 6.75 -25.25
C PRO A 532 4.90 6.75 -26.76
N TYR A 533 6.01 7.36 -27.17
CA TYR A 533 6.45 7.39 -28.56
C TYR A 533 7.95 7.10 -28.67
N ARG A 534 8.39 6.65 -29.85
CA ARG A 534 9.80 6.35 -30.09
C ARG A 534 10.64 7.63 -30.26
N VAL A 535 11.78 7.67 -29.59
CA VAL A 535 12.86 8.64 -29.74
C VAL A 535 14.00 7.92 -30.48
N GLN A 536 14.55 8.56 -31.50
CA GLN A 536 15.76 8.08 -32.16
C GLN A 536 16.96 8.64 -31.43
N TRP A 537 17.96 7.81 -31.14
CA TRP A 537 19.21 8.30 -30.55
C TRP A 537 19.96 9.17 -31.57
N GLU A 538 20.64 10.20 -31.08
CA GLU A 538 21.53 11.05 -31.87
C GLU A 538 22.81 11.35 -31.07
N ALA A 539 23.89 11.70 -31.77
CA ALA A 539 25.14 12.12 -31.11
C ALA A 539 24.89 13.30 -30.16
N ASP A 540 25.62 13.32 -29.05
CA ASP A 540 25.51 14.31 -27.96
C ASP A 540 24.20 14.25 -27.15
N PHE A 541 23.34 13.25 -27.39
CA PHE A 541 22.08 13.06 -26.64
C PHE A 541 22.36 12.65 -25.18
N GLU A 542 21.89 13.45 -24.23
CA GLU A 542 22.10 13.30 -22.78
C GLU A 542 20.77 13.20 -21.99
N PRO A 543 19.86 12.28 -22.34
CA PRO A 543 18.58 12.15 -21.66
C PRO A 543 18.72 11.64 -20.21
N TYR A 544 17.72 11.96 -19.41
CA TYR A 544 17.42 11.14 -18.23
C TYR A 544 16.72 9.89 -18.73
N VAL A 545 17.20 8.72 -18.32
CA VAL A 545 16.64 7.44 -18.77
C VAL A 545 16.26 6.55 -17.60
N MET A 546 15.23 5.72 -17.81
CA MET A 546 14.93 4.57 -16.98
C MET A 546 15.25 3.31 -17.77
N VAL A 547 16.17 2.51 -17.25
CA VAL A 547 16.63 1.24 -17.83
C VAL A 547 16.47 0.12 -16.83
N ARG A 548 16.61 -1.14 -17.28
CA ARG A 548 16.61 -2.28 -16.37
C ARG A 548 17.84 -2.26 -15.47
N ARG A 549 17.68 -2.78 -14.25
CA ARG A 549 18.78 -2.95 -13.29
C ARG A 549 19.95 -3.79 -13.82
N THR A 550 19.70 -4.75 -14.71
CA THR A 550 20.75 -5.63 -15.28
C THR A 550 21.68 -4.90 -16.23
N VAL A 551 21.36 -3.68 -16.62
CA VAL A 551 22.22 -2.87 -17.47
C VAL A 551 23.33 -2.28 -16.59
N GLN A 552 24.59 -2.51 -16.97
CA GLN A 552 25.76 -2.09 -16.18
C GLN A 552 25.74 -0.57 -15.98
N SER A 553 25.95 -0.13 -14.73
CA SER A 553 26.22 1.28 -14.46
C SER A 553 27.64 1.62 -14.90
N THR A 554 27.83 2.83 -15.45
CA THR A 554 29.13 3.39 -15.85
C THR A 554 30.27 2.94 -14.94
N THR A 555 31.27 2.30 -15.55
CA THR A 555 32.53 1.94 -14.88
C THR A 555 33.15 3.20 -14.28
N GLY A 556 33.64 3.09 -13.04
CA GLY A 556 34.09 4.21 -12.19
C GLY A 556 35.30 5.02 -12.69
N ALA A 557 35.73 4.86 -13.94
CA ALA A 557 36.90 5.55 -14.50
C ALA A 557 36.59 6.94 -15.07
N SER A 558 35.32 7.34 -15.21
CA SER A 558 34.94 8.57 -15.93
C SER A 558 34.47 9.73 -15.05
N LEU A 559 34.51 9.64 -13.73
CA LEU A 559 33.97 10.69 -12.82
C LEU A 559 34.57 12.11 -12.96
N ALA A 560 35.60 12.32 -13.79
CA ALA A 560 36.31 13.60 -13.94
C ALA A 560 36.05 14.39 -15.24
N SER A 561 35.28 13.90 -16.21
CA SER A 561 34.99 14.66 -17.45
C SER A 561 33.50 14.77 -17.71
N GLY A 562 33.02 15.95 -18.10
CA GLY A 562 31.59 16.29 -18.26
C GLY A 562 30.83 15.55 -19.37
N TRP A 563 31.25 14.35 -19.75
CA TRP A 563 30.71 13.52 -20.84
C TRP A 563 30.11 12.19 -20.36
N ASN A 564 30.03 11.96 -19.05
CA ASN A 564 29.66 10.66 -18.47
C ASN A 564 28.30 10.15 -18.89
N LYS A 565 27.29 11.03 -18.95
CA LYS A 565 25.95 10.64 -19.35
C LYS A 565 25.86 10.37 -20.85
N VAL A 566 26.50 11.18 -21.69
CA VAL A 566 26.54 10.95 -23.15
C VAL A 566 27.23 9.61 -23.45
N ALA A 567 28.37 9.34 -22.82
CA ALA A 567 29.08 8.07 -22.97
C ALA A 567 28.24 6.87 -22.51
N HIS A 568 27.53 7.00 -21.39
CA HIS A 568 26.61 5.96 -20.91
C HIS A 568 25.46 5.71 -21.87
N ILE A 569 24.86 6.77 -22.43
CA ILE A 569 23.75 6.65 -23.38
C ILE A 569 24.22 6.05 -24.71
N MET A 570 25.44 6.36 -25.15
CA MET A 570 26.08 5.69 -26.30
C MET A 570 26.28 4.19 -26.04
N GLU A 571 26.76 3.82 -24.85
CA GLU A 571 26.90 2.42 -24.46
C GLU A 571 25.56 1.70 -24.40
N LEU A 572 24.51 2.37 -23.92
CA LEU A 572 23.14 1.86 -23.87
C LEU A 572 22.53 1.65 -25.26
N ASP A 573 22.81 2.53 -26.23
CA ASP A 573 22.34 2.37 -27.61
C ASP A 573 23.04 1.21 -28.34
N ALA A 574 24.29 0.92 -27.97
CA ALA A 574 25.08 -0.18 -28.54
C ALA A 574 24.70 -1.59 -28.03
N GLN A 575 23.93 -1.71 -26.95
CA GLN A 575 23.52 -2.97 -26.31
C GLN A 575 22.16 -3.50 -26.81
#